data_AF-A0A3D1S3Q3-F1
#
_entry.id   AF-A0A3D1S3Q3-F1
#
_cell.length_a   1.000
_cell.length_b   1.000
_cell.length_c   1.000
_cell.angle_alpha   90.00
_cell.angle_beta   90.00
_cell.angle_gamma   90.00
#
_symmetry.space_group_name_H-M   'P 1'
#
loop_
_entity.id
_entity.type
_entity.pdbx_description
1 polymer ?
#
loop_
_entity_poly.entity_id
_entity_poly.type
_entity_poly.pdbx_seq_one_letter_code
_entity_poly.pdbx_strand_id
1 'polypeptide(L)'
;MELEQDPKEFDDAAEQMIELGNRLLDADTDSDRWEVASGLLAGAVHFWLYTRQPCGEPYCENCVDIDTAEKRVQELVRESRQFAEESEYFHTPLDANAGSA
;
A
#
# COMPACT_ATOMS: atom_id res chain seq x y z
N MET A 1 1.52 -17.02 14.50
CA MET A 1 2.86 -16.40 14.54
C MET A 1 2.64 -15.03 13.94
N GLU A 2 2.52 -14.00 14.79
CA GLU A 2 2.51 -12.61 14.32
C GLU A 2 3.83 -12.40 13.59
N LEU A 3 3.76 -11.97 12.33
CA LEU A 3 4.94 -11.51 11.61
C LEU A 3 5.37 -10.21 12.30
N GLU A 4 6.31 -10.31 13.23
CA GLU A 4 7.14 -9.16 13.60
C GLU A 4 7.93 -8.82 12.34
N GLN A 5 7.32 -8.03 11.46
CA GLN A 5 8.03 -7.37 10.38
C GLN A 5 9.14 -6.56 11.06
N ASP A 6 10.40 -6.75 10.66
CA ASP A 6 11.48 -5.89 11.14
C ASP A 6 11.09 -4.47 10.69
N PRO A 7 10.72 -3.55 11.61
CA PRO A 7 10.06 -2.29 11.27
C PRO A 7 10.83 -1.52 10.19
N LYS A 8 12.15 -1.71 10.21
CA LYS A 8 13.10 -1.06 9.33
C LYS A 8 12.89 -1.35 7.84
N GLU A 9 12.60 -2.58 7.43
CA GLU A 9 12.46 -2.88 5.99
C GLU A 9 11.16 -2.29 5.40
N PHE A 10 10.09 -2.29 6.20
CA PHE A 10 8.84 -1.64 5.84
C PHE A 10 9.00 -0.12 5.76
N ASP A 11 9.55 0.49 6.82
CA ASP A 11 9.77 1.93 6.92
C ASP A 11 10.69 2.43 5.79
N ASP A 12 11.82 1.74 5.54
CA ASP A 12 12.77 2.07 4.47
C ASP A 12 12.11 2.04 3.08
N ALA A 13 11.17 1.11 2.84
CA ALA A 13 10.45 1.01 1.57
C ALA A 13 9.39 2.13 1.41
N ALA A 14 8.66 2.44 2.48
CA ALA A 14 7.67 3.51 2.50
C ALA A 14 8.32 4.88 2.31
N GLU A 15 9.43 5.17 3.00
CA GLU A 15 10.20 6.40 2.85
C GLU A 15 10.70 6.60 1.42
N GLN A 16 11.30 5.55 0.82
CA GLN A 16 11.76 5.62 -0.56
C GLN A 16 10.64 5.89 -1.57
N MET A 17 9.43 5.38 -1.33
CA MET A 17 8.26 5.65 -2.17
C MET A 17 7.85 7.13 -2.08
N ILE A 18 7.85 7.71 -0.88
CA ILE A 18 7.54 9.13 -0.66
C ILE A 18 8.59 10.01 -1.35
N GLU A 19 9.88 9.71 -1.19
CA GLU A 19 10.96 10.42 -1.85
C GLU A 19 10.84 10.37 -3.38
N LEU A 20 10.47 9.21 -3.93
CA LEU A 20 10.21 9.08 -5.35
C LEU A 20 9.07 9.98 -5.81
N GLY A 21 7.95 10.02 -5.07
CA GLY A 21 6.84 10.91 -5.37
C GLY A 21 7.23 12.38 -5.35
N ASN A 22 7.98 12.82 -4.34
CA ASN A 22 8.50 14.19 -4.27
C ASN A 22 9.40 14.51 -5.47
N ARG A 23 10.31 13.61 -5.84
CA ARG A 23 11.17 13.79 -7.03
C ARG A 23 10.37 13.89 -8.32
N LEU A 24 9.30 13.12 -8.48
CA LEU A 24 8.45 13.18 -9.67
C LEU A 24 7.70 14.51 -9.76
N LEU A 25 7.20 15.03 -8.63
CA LEU A 25 6.55 16.34 -8.57
C LEU A 25 7.51 17.50 -8.80
N ASP A 26 8.75 17.39 -8.33
CA ASP A 26 9.77 18.42 -8.53
C ASP A 26 10.29 18.45 -9.97
N ALA A 27 10.23 17.33 -10.69
CA ALA A 27 10.71 17.21 -12.05
C ALA A 27 9.84 17.96 -13.08
N ASP A 28 8.56 18.19 -12.77
CA ASP A 28 7.62 18.86 -13.67
C ASP A 28 6.61 19.72 -12.88
N THR A 29 6.71 21.04 -13.06
CA THR A 29 5.87 22.03 -12.37
C THR A 29 4.39 21.98 -12.76
N ASP A 30 4.06 21.33 -13.87
CA ASP A 30 2.67 21.14 -14.33
C ASP A 30 2.11 19.76 -13.96
N SER A 31 2.86 18.92 -13.24
CA SER A 31 2.40 17.60 -12.81
C SER A 31 1.18 17.67 -11.89
N ASP A 32 0.13 16.93 -12.24
CA ASP A 32 -0.99 16.70 -11.33
C ASP A 32 -0.57 15.74 -10.21
N ARG A 33 -0.59 16.24 -8.97
CA ARG A 33 -0.26 15.48 -7.77
C ARG A 33 -1.09 14.20 -7.64
N TRP A 34 -2.35 14.24 -8.07
CA TRP A 34 -3.25 13.10 -8.02
C TRP A 34 -2.88 12.02 -9.03
N GLU A 35 -2.46 12.40 -10.23
CA GLU A 35 -2.03 11.45 -11.26
C GLU A 35 -0.72 10.76 -10.84
N VAL A 36 0.24 11.52 -10.32
CA VAL A 36 1.50 10.97 -9.79
C VAL A 36 1.22 10.00 -8.63
N ALA A 37 0.40 10.41 -7.65
CA ALA A 37 0.05 9.54 -6.52
C ALA A 37 -0.67 8.26 -6.98
N SER A 38 -1.60 8.37 -7.93
CA SER A 38 -2.32 7.22 -8.49
C SER A 38 -1.38 6.27 -9.24
N GLY A 39 -0.40 6.81 -9.97
CA GLY A 39 0.63 6.02 -10.66
C GLY A 39 1.54 5.26 -9.69
N LEU A 40 1.98 5.92 -8.60
CA LEU A 40 2.77 5.28 -7.55
C LEU A 40 1.99 4.16 -6.86
N LEU A 41 0.72 4.39 -6.53
CA LEU A 41 -0.16 3.37 -5.96
C LEU A 41 -0.32 2.18 -6.91
N ALA A 42 -0.55 2.42 -8.20
CA ALA A 42 -0.66 1.34 -9.19
C ALA A 42 0.63 0.50 -9.27
N GLY A 43 1.79 1.15 -9.23
CA GLY A 43 3.10 0.47 -9.17
C GLY A 43 3.26 -0.38 -7.90
N ALA A 44 2.89 0.16 -6.73
CA ALA A 44 2.93 -0.55 -5.46
C ALA A 44 2.03 -1.79 -5.47
N VAL A 45 0.80 -1.65 -5.99
CA VAL A 45 -0.15 -2.76 -6.16
C VAL A 45 0.42 -3.85 -7.06
N HIS A 46 1.02 -3.48 -8.20
CA HIS A 46 1.65 -4.46 -9.09
C HIS A 46 2.80 -5.20 -8.42
N PHE A 47 3.66 -4.48 -7.70
CA PHE A 47 4.79 -5.08 -6.98
C PHE A 47 4.30 -6.03 -5.87
N TRP A 48 3.32 -5.61 -5.07
CA TRP A 48 2.74 -6.44 -4.02
C TRP A 48 2.13 -7.74 -4.56
N LEU A 49 1.35 -7.65 -5.64
CA LEU A 49 0.77 -8.84 -6.28
C LEU A 49 1.85 -9.76 -6.89
N TYR A 50 2.93 -9.18 -7.41
CA TYR A 50 4.07 -9.93 -7.92
C TYR A 50 4.80 -10.70 -6.82
N THR A 51 5.02 -10.10 -5.65
CA THR A 51 5.72 -10.75 -4.53
C THR A 51 4.85 -11.79 -3.80
N ARG A 52 3.52 -11.69 -3.91
CA ARG A 52 2.55 -12.59 -3.26
C ARG A 52 2.00 -13.69 -4.18
N GLN A 53 2.77 -14.12 -5.18
CA GLN A 53 2.37 -15.25 -6.02
C GLN A 53 2.36 -16.58 -5.23
N PRO A 54 1.36 -17.45 -5.44
CA PRO A 54 1.34 -18.77 -4.80
C PRO A 54 2.45 -19.66 -5.37
N CYS A 55 2.92 -20.63 -4.56
CA CYS A 55 4.04 -21.51 -4.93
C CYS A 55 3.74 -22.49 -6.09
N GLY A 56 2.48 -22.60 -6.52
CA GLY A 56 2.04 -23.51 -7.57
C GLY A 56 1.74 -24.95 -7.10
N GLU A 57 1.97 -25.26 -5.82
CA GLU A 57 1.63 -26.56 -5.25
C GLU A 57 0.12 -26.63 -4.90
N PRO A 58 -0.61 -27.65 -5.39
CA PRO A 58 -2.00 -27.86 -5.00
C PRO A 58 -2.11 -28.09 -3.50
N TYR A 59 -3.09 -27.44 -2.86
CA TYR A 59 -3.41 -27.59 -1.44
C TYR A 59 -2.28 -27.19 -0.46
N CYS A 60 -1.35 -26.32 -0.87
CA CYS A 60 -0.34 -25.78 0.03
C CYS A 60 -1.00 -24.94 1.14
N GLU A 61 -0.92 -25.39 2.39
CA GLU A 61 -1.50 -24.69 3.55
C GLU A 61 -0.93 -23.28 3.74
N ASN A 62 0.35 -23.07 3.40
CA ASN A 62 1.01 -21.77 3.50
C ASN A 62 0.49 -20.73 2.50
N CYS A 63 -0.17 -21.17 1.41
CA CYS A 63 -0.73 -20.28 0.40
C CYS A 63 -2.24 -20.13 0.51
N VAL A 64 -2.90 -20.69 1.54
CA VAL A 64 -4.37 -20.74 1.62
C VAL A 64 -5.03 -19.37 1.52
N ASP A 65 -4.36 -18.30 1.97
CA ASP A 65 -4.85 -16.92 1.95
C ASP A 65 -4.53 -16.17 0.65
N ILE A 66 -3.76 -16.77 -0.26
CA ILE A 66 -3.28 -16.13 -1.52
C ILE A 66 -3.33 -17.07 -2.75
N ASP A 67 -3.88 -18.27 -2.62
CA ASP A 67 -3.87 -19.30 -3.67
C ASP A 67 -4.74 -18.95 -4.90
N THR A 68 -5.68 -18.01 -4.77
CA THR A 68 -6.45 -17.43 -5.89
C THR A 68 -6.19 -15.95 -6.07
N ALA A 69 -6.55 -15.43 -7.26
CA ALA A 69 -6.45 -14.00 -7.55
C ALA A 69 -7.33 -13.18 -6.61
N GLU A 70 -8.55 -13.64 -6.35
CA GLU A 70 -9.51 -12.97 -5.47
C GLU A 70 -9.00 -12.89 -4.04
N LYS A 71 -8.41 -13.97 -3.52
CA LYS A 71 -7.85 -13.98 -2.17
C LYS A 71 -6.65 -13.03 -2.05
N ARG A 72 -5.77 -12.99 -3.05
CA ARG A 72 -4.67 -11.99 -3.10
C ARG A 72 -5.18 -10.56 -3.07
N VAL A 73 -6.23 -10.26 -3.83
CA VAL A 73 -6.85 -8.92 -3.82
C VAL A 73 -7.51 -8.61 -2.47
N GLN A 74 -8.17 -9.58 -1.84
CA GLN A 74 -8.74 -9.40 -0.50
C GLN A 74 -7.67 -9.07 0.52
N GLU A 75 -6.54 -9.78 0.49
CA GLU A 75 -5.43 -9.54 1.41
C GLU A 75 -4.74 -8.19 1.15
N LEU A 76 -4.55 -7.82 -0.11
CA LEU A 76 -4.06 -6.48 -0.49
C LEU A 76 -4.97 -5.37 0.06
N VAL A 77 -6.29 -5.51 -0.10
CA VAL A 77 -7.27 -4.54 0.41
C VAL A 77 -7.25 -4.47 1.94
N ARG A 78 -7.09 -5.62 2.61
CA ARG A 78 -6.96 -5.71 4.07
C ARG A 78 -5.74 -4.92 4.57
N GLU A 79 -4.55 -5.18 4.01
CA GLU A 79 -3.33 -4.46 4.37
C GLU A 79 -3.43 -2.96 4.03
N SER A 80 -3.95 -2.62 2.84
CA SER A 80 -4.10 -1.23 2.41
C SER A 80 -5.02 -0.42 3.34
N ARG A 81 -6.09 -1.06 3.81
CA ARG A 81 -6.99 -0.46 4.80
C ARG A 81 -6.30 -0.22 6.13
N GLN A 82 -5.52 -1.19 6.61
CA GLN A 82 -4.73 -1.05 7.82
C GLN A 82 -3.76 0.14 7.71
N PHE A 83 -2.99 0.22 6.63
CA PHE A 83 -2.06 1.34 6.41
C PHE A 83 -2.76 2.69 6.33
N ALA A 84 -3.95 2.73 5.73
CA ALA A 84 -4.77 3.94 5.69
C ALA A 84 -5.22 4.35 7.10
N GLU A 85 -5.71 3.41 7.92
CA GLU A 85 -6.18 3.67 9.29
C GLU A 85 -5.05 4.08 10.24
N GLU A 86 -3.81 3.62 10.00
CA GLU A 86 -2.61 3.98 10.77
C GLU A 86 -1.98 5.33 10.34
N SER A 87 -2.39 5.88 9.19
CA SER A 87 -1.85 7.12 8.66
C SER A 87 -2.31 8.34 9.46
N GLU A 88 -1.39 9.28 9.70
CA GLU A 88 -1.70 10.60 10.28
C GLU A 88 -2.68 11.42 9.42
N TYR A 89 -2.81 11.07 8.13
CA TYR A 89 -3.71 11.72 7.19
C TYR A 89 -5.09 11.04 7.09
N PHE A 90 -5.35 9.95 7.84
CA PHE A 90 -6.62 9.22 7.79
C PHE A 90 -7.82 10.10 8.17
N HIS A 91 -7.64 10.91 9.20
CA HIS A 91 -8.58 11.93 9.63
C HIS A 91 -7.94 13.29 9.44
N THR A 92 -8.67 14.21 8.82
CA THR A 92 -8.25 15.60 8.68
C THR A 92 -9.28 16.53 9.32
N PRO A 93 -8.86 17.65 9.95
CA PRO A 93 -9.79 18.67 10.43
C PRO A 93 -10.73 19.23 9.34
N LEU A 94 -10.38 19.02 8.06
CA LEU A 94 -11.19 19.42 6.91
C LEU A 94 -12.27 18.41 6.53
N ASP A 95 -12.35 17.25 7.20
CA ASP A 95 -13.36 16.24 6.91
C ASP A 95 -14.76 16.79 7.20
N ALA A 96 -15.71 16.52 6.31
CA ALA A 96 -17.09 16.99 6.46
C ALA A 96 -17.79 16.46 7.73
N ASN A 97 -17.27 15.37 8.31
CA ASN A 97 -17.73 14.76 9.55
C ASN A 97 -16.78 15.00 10.74
N ALA A 98 -15.70 15.78 10.57
CA ALA A 98 -14.91 16.26 11.70
C ALA A 98 -15.78 17.24 12.49
N GLY A 99 -16.25 16.82 13.66
CA GLY A 99 -17.02 17.69 14.55
C GLY A 99 -16.16 18.87 14.98
N SER A 100 -16.58 20.08 14.63
CA SER A 100 -16.03 21.30 15.23
C SER A 100 -16.60 21.43 16.64
N ALA A 101 -15.89 20.90 17.63
CA ALA A 101 -16.21 21.12 19.04
C ALA A 101 -15.79 22.53 19.49
#